data_AF-A0A1E4U0L9-F1
#
_entry.id   AF-A0A1E4U0L9-F1
#
_cell.length_a   1.000
_cell.length_b   1.000
_cell.length_c   1.000
_cell.angle_alpha   90.00
_cell.angle_beta   90.00
_cell.angle_gamma   90.00
#
_symmetry.space_group_name_H-M   'P 1'
#
loop_
_entity.id
_entity.type
_entity.pdbx_description
1 polymer ?
#
loop_
_entity_poly.entity_id
_entity_poly.type
_entity_poly.pdbx_seq_one_letter_code
_entity_poly.pdbx_strand_id
1 'polypeptide(L)'
;MSTKMSTKMNTVHSVAESADQLEDGLEYDVSEGEVEGVEGVEGVEEGEIDDSKFETTETIQSGDGTDKKRKRKKNDKLALKKKIKTELEIDQKKKLSLEKPDIVVEYFASKIRQQQKDLSPLELGELYIDESFIKYSGNFQQLRNLDNLSKFIENKFQSFLPKIDNKKIIKKKTPKKQDKIATLLKKKQEQQENQRHFITILSMSAIRTCDVHRATKNLHSIKLIKKNKLKDDLETLSATSSRVLCATPSRMLKILDQASSTLLNEKI
;
A
#
# COMPACT_ATOMS: atom_id res chain seq x y z
N MET A 1 24.92 29.26 69.57
CA MET A 1 24.04 28.36 70.33
C MET A 1 22.67 28.40 69.66
N SER A 2 22.36 27.52 68.71
CA SER A 2 21.98 26.11 68.82
C SER A 2 20.47 25.96 68.59
N THR A 3 20.16 25.62 67.33
CA THR A 3 19.24 24.55 66.90
C THR A 3 17.74 24.65 67.21
N LYS A 4 16.92 24.63 66.16
CA LYS A 4 15.88 23.61 65.93
C LYS A 4 15.35 23.70 64.48
N MET A 5 15.96 22.90 63.59
CA MET A 5 15.31 22.43 62.37
C MET A 5 14.44 21.22 62.73
N SER A 6 13.19 21.23 62.30
CA SER A 6 12.26 20.10 62.43
C SER A 6 11.93 19.61 61.03
N THR A 7 12.59 18.52 60.65
CA THR A 7 12.32 17.74 59.45
C THR A 7 11.29 16.68 59.83
N LYS A 8 10.09 16.73 59.24
CA LYS A 8 9.17 15.58 59.28
C LYS A 8 9.27 14.79 57.99
N MET A 9 9.61 13.53 58.17
CA MET A 9 9.59 12.46 57.20
C MET A 9 8.16 12.17 56.73
N ASN A 10 7.99 11.82 55.46
CA ASN A 10 6.80 11.13 54.98
C ASN A 10 7.24 9.81 54.35
N THR A 11 6.78 8.71 54.96
CA THR A 11 7.07 7.32 54.59
C THR A 11 5.97 6.79 53.66
N VAL A 12 6.40 5.89 52.79
CA VAL A 12 5.74 5.28 51.64
C VAL A 12 4.80 4.13 52.03
N HIS A 13 3.64 4.02 51.36
CA HIS A 13 2.92 2.78 51.01
C HIS A 13 2.26 3.04 49.63
N SER A 14 2.71 2.49 48.49
CA SER A 14 2.69 1.11 47.95
C SER A 14 1.35 0.68 47.30
N VAL A 15 1.38 0.71 45.95
CA VAL A 15 0.79 -0.23 44.95
C VAL A 15 -0.74 -0.38 44.86
N ALA A 16 -1.33 0.02 43.72
CA ALA A 16 -1.97 -0.88 42.73
C ALA A 16 -2.50 -0.13 41.51
N GLU A 17 -2.49 -0.84 40.38
CA GLU A 17 -2.79 -0.48 39.00
C GLU A 17 -4.12 0.26 38.75
N SER A 18 -4.08 1.22 37.81
CA SER A 18 -5.22 1.51 36.94
C SER A 18 -4.66 1.82 35.56
N ALA A 19 -4.63 0.80 34.72
CA ALA A 19 -4.30 0.90 33.31
C ALA A 19 -5.41 1.64 32.56
N ASP A 20 -4.99 2.47 31.60
CA ASP A 20 -5.66 2.73 30.33
C ASP A 20 -7.16 3.06 30.34
N GLN A 21 -7.47 4.26 30.84
CA GLN A 21 -8.56 5.06 30.27
C GLN A 21 -7.95 6.32 29.64
N LEU A 22 -7.13 6.11 28.62
CA LEU A 22 -6.93 7.14 27.60
C LEU A 22 -8.17 7.15 26.72
N GLU A 23 -9.19 7.84 27.23
CA GLU A 23 -10.27 8.41 26.45
C GLU A 23 -9.62 9.40 25.48
N ASP A 24 -9.28 8.93 24.27
CA ASP A 24 -8.80 9.77 23.19
C ASP A 24 -9.96 10.67 22.74
N GLY A 25 -10.12 11.78 23.46
CA GLY A 25 -11.07 12.85 23.22
C GLY A 25 -10.75 13.64 21.95
N LEU A 26 -10.59 12.93 20.84
CA LEU A 26 -10.66 13.48 19.49
C LEU A 26 -12.13 13.48 19.08
N GLU A 27 -12.86 14.51 19.50
CA GLU A 27 -14.07 14.92 18.80
C GLU A 27 -13.67 15.23 17.35
N TYR A 28 -14.12 14.39 16.43
CA TYR A 28 -14.07 14.71 15.01
C TYR A 28 -15.08 15.82 14.74
N ASP A 29 -14.64 17.07 14.92
CA ASP A 29 -15.24 18.18 14.19
C ASP A 29 -14.91 17.97 12.71
N VAL A 30 -15.75 17.17 12.04
CA VAL A 30 -15.89 17.20 10.60
C VAL A 30 -16.52 18.55 10.29
N SER A 31 -15.65 19.57 10.23
CA SER A 31 -15.96 20.82 9.58
C SER A 31 -16.41 20.47 8.15
N GLU A 32 -17.66 20.82 7.85
CA GLU A 32 -18.24 20.74 6.52
C GLU A 32 -17.37 21.56 5.55
N GLY A 33 -16.44 20.87 4.90
CA GLY A 33 -15.48 21.48 3.98
C GLY A 33 -15.03 20.47 2.95
N GLU A 34 -15.72 20.50 1.81
CA GLU A 34 -15.33 19.91 0.52
C GLU A 34 -15.01 18.40 0.53
N VAL A 35 -16.07 17.60 0.63
CA VAL A 35 -16.06 16.27 -0.01
C VAL A 35 -16.52 16.49 -1.45
N GLU A 36 -15.56 16.52 -2.37
CA GLU A 36 -15.81 16.57 -3.81
C GLU A 36 -16.79 15.45 -4.24
N GLY A 37 -17.88 15.86 -4.90
CA GLY A 37 -18.60 15.05 -5.87
C GLY A 37 -19.58 14.01 -5.34
N VAL A 38 -20.68 14.44 -4.72
CA VAL A 38 -21.94 13.68 -4.73
C VAL A 38 -23.07 14.60 -5.18
N GLU A 39 -23.06 14.96 -6.46
CA GLU A 39 -24.30 15.30 -7.16
C GLU A 39 -24.93 14.03 -7.73
N GLY A 40 -26.25 13.99 -7.62
CA GLY A 40 -27.06 12.79 -7.63
C GLY A 40 -27.10 12.03 -8.95
N VAL A 41 -27.48 10.76 -8.82
CA VAL A 41 -28.12 10.00 -9.89
C VAL A 41 -29.29 9.26 -9.25
N GLU A 42 -30.49 9.79 -9.46
CA GLU A 42 -31.72 9.02 -9.57
C GLU A 42 -31.51 7.96 -10.66
N GLY A 43 -31.91 6.72 -10.38
CA GLY A 43 -31.87 5.64 -11.37
C GLY A 43 -30.78 4.61 -11.13
N VAL A 44 -30.90 3.84 -10.06
CA VAL A 44 -30.48 2.43 -10.07
C VAL A 44 -31.64 1.62 -9.50
N GLU A 45 -32.04 0.65 -10.30
CA GLU A 45 -33.18 -0.25 -10.16
C GLU A 45 -33.32 -0.84 -8.75
N GLU A 46 -34.58 -0.96 -8.33
CA GLU A 46 -35.02 -1.62 -7.12
C GLU A 46 -34.61 -3.11 -7.15
N GLY A 47 -33.44 -3.41 -6.61
CA GLY A 47 -33.17 -4.73 -6.06
C GLY A 47 -33.94 -4.87 -4.74
N GLU A 48 -35.08 -5.56 -4.76
CA GLU A 48 -35.77 -6.03 -3.56
C GLU A 48 -34.78 -6.74 -2.65
N ILE A 49 -34.40 -6.09 -1.54
CA ILE A 49 -33.78 -6.77 -0.41
C ILE A 49 -34.94 -7.18 0.49
N ASP A 50 -35.24 -8.48 0.45
CA ASP A 50 -36.18 -9.19 1.32
C ASP A 50 -35.93 -8.81 2.80
N ASP A 51 -36.89 -8.10 3.38
CA ASP A 51 -36.85 -7.50 4.73
C ASP A 51 -37.21 -8.54 5.83
N SER A 52 -37.18 -9.84 5.54
CA SER A 52 -37.74 -10.89 6.42
C SER A 52 -36.72 -11.71 7.25
N LYS A 53 -35.49 -11.24 7.46
CA LYS A 53 -34.51 -11.91 8.33
C LYS A 53 -33.88 -10.98 9.37
N PHE A 54 -34.70 -10.49 10.28
CA PHE A 54 -34.21 -10.02 11.58
C PHE A 54 -35.24 -10.34 12.67
N GLU A 55 -35.47 -11.64 12.91
CA GLU A 55 -36.10 -12.08 14.16
C GLU A 55 -35.13 -11.82 15.31
N THR A 56 -35.52 -10.85 16.12
CA THR A 56 -34.87 -10.49 17.38
C THR A 56 -35.53 -11.33 18.47
N THR A 57 -34.86 -12.35 18.97
CA THR A 57 -35.15 -12.91 20.29
C THR A 57 -34.08 -12.42 21.25
N GLU A 58 -34.41 -11.39 22.03
CA GLU A 58 -34.30 -11.50 23.49
C GLU A 58 -34.99 -10.33 24.19
N THR A 59 -35.89 -10.73 25.08
CA THR A 59 -36.82 -9.94 25.88
C THR A 59 -36.08 -9.43 27.12
N ILE A 60 -35.99 -8.10 27.31
CA ILE A 60 -35.82 -7.52 28.65
C ILE A 60 -36.85 -6.41 28.83
N GLN A 61 -37.55 -6.54 29.96
CA GLN A 61 -38.81 -5.93 30.32
C GLN A 61 -38.77 -4.41 30.50
N SER A 62 -39.96 -3.88 30.30
CA SER A 62 -40.44 -2.51 30.40
C SER A 62 -40.03 -1.78 31.68
N GLY A 63 -39.57 -0.53 31.50
CA GLY A 63 -39.55 0.53 32.49
C GLY A 63 -40.05 1.82 31.85
N ASP A 64 -41.12 2.35 32.42
CA ASP A 64 -41.97 3.47 32.00
C ASP A 64 -41.22 4.79 31.74
N GLY A 65 -41.78 5.67 30.89
CA GLY A 65 -41.43 7.09 30.87
C GLY A 65 -40.93 7.70 29.54
N THR A 66 -41.86 8.41 28.90
CA THR A 66 -41.67 9.65 28.09
C THR A 66 -41.28 9.56 26.60
N ASP A 67 -42.22 10.08 25.78
CA ASP A 67 -42.26 10.22 24.33
C ASP A 67 -41.21 11.17 23.71
N LYS A 68 -39.91 10.93 23.92
CA LYS A 68 -38.83 11.66 23.20
C LYS A 68 -37.77 10.76 22.55
N LYS A 69 -38.01 9.44 22.45
CA LYS A 69 -37.00 8.46 21.97
C LYS A 69 -37.15 7.97 20.51
N ARG A 70 -38.13 8.46 19.73
CA ARG A 70 -38.35 7.97 18.35
C ARG A 70 -37.45 8.56 17.27
N LYS A 71 -36.75 9.68 17.51
CA LYS A 71 -35.83 10.28 16.52
C LYS A 71 -34.38 9.73 16.56
N ARG A 72 -33.92 9.14 17.68
CA ARG A 72 -32.54 8.62 17.79
C ARG A 72 -32.32 7.25 17.12
N LYS A 73 -33.35 6.41 16.98
CA LYS A 73 -33.22 5.06 16.39
C LYS A 73 -32.98 5.03 14.87
N LYS A 74 -33.37 6.08 14.12
CA LYS A 74 -33.18 6.13 12.67
C LYS A 74 -31.74 6.44 12.25
N ASN A 75 -31.04 7.30 13.00
CA ASN A 75 -29.63 7.62 12.73
C ASN A 75 -28.70 6.42 12.98
N ASP A 76 -29.05 5.57 13.94
CA ASP A 76 -28.29 4.37 14.29
C ASP A 76 -28.37 3.30 13.18
N LYS A 77 -29.57 3.07 12.61
CA LYS A 77 -29.75 2.14 11.46
C LYS A 77 -28.95 2.58 10.24
N LEU A 78 -28.87 3.89 9.96
CA LEU A 78 -28.11 4.42 8.83
C LEU A 78 -26.59 4.35 9.06
N ALA A 79 -26.13 4.60 10.28
CA ALA A 79 -24.72 4.44 10.66
C ALA A 79 -24.27 2.97 10.56
N LEU A 80 -25.09 2.04 11.04
CA LEU A 80 -24.85 0.59 10.91
C LEU A 80 -24.81 0.16 9.44
N LYS A 81 -25.76 0.61 8.60
CA LYS A 81 -25.76 0.32 7.16
C LYS A 81 -24.50 0.86 6.47
N LYS A 82 -24.07 2.08 6.80
CA LYS A 82 -22.82 2.66 6.27
C LYS A 82 -21.60 1.85 6.70
N LYS A 83 -21.52 1.45 7.96
CA LYS A 83 -20.41 0.65 8.49
C LYS A 83 -20.31 -0.71 7.79
N ILE A 84 -21.43 -1.42 7.65
CA ILE A 84 -21.49 -2.72 6.95
C ILE A 84 -21.05 -2.55 5.49
N LYS A 85 -21.53 -1.51 4.78
CA LYS A 85 -21.12 -1.23 3.40
C LYS A 85 -19.60 -1.01 3.30
N THR A 86 -19.04 -0.19 4.19
CA THR A 86 -17.60 0.09 4.19
C THR A 86 -16.77 -1.16 4.49
N GLU A 87 -17.19 -2.01 5.42
CA GLU A 87 -16.52 -3.28 5.74
C GLU A 87 -16.53 -4.24 4.54
N LEU A 88 -17.67 -4.37 3.86
CA LEU A 88 -17.78 -5.17 2.64
C LEU A 88 -16.84 -4.66 1.54
N GLU A 89 -16.75 -3.34 1.34
CA GLU A 89 -15.82 -2.75 0.37
C GLU A 89 -14.35 -3.00 0.73
N ILE A 90 -14.01 -2.93 2.02
CA ILE A 90 -12.65 -3.21 2.50
C ILE A 90 -12.30 -4.68 2.22
N ASP A 91 -13.21 -5.60 2.50
CA ASP A 91 -12.97 -7.03 2.30
C ASP A 91 -12.91 -7.41 0.82
N GLN A 92 -13.73 -6.79 -0.03
CA GLN A 92 -13.60 -6.92 -1.48
C GLN A 92 -12.23 -6.45 -1.97
N LYS A 93 -11.75 -5.28 -1.50
CA LYS A 93 -10.43 -4.75 -1.87
C LYS A 93 -9.28 -5.67 -1.42
N LYS A 94 -9.39 -6.29 -0.24
CA LYS A 94 -8.39 -7.26 0.23
C LYS A 94 -8.36 -8.51 -0.64
N LYS A 95 -9.54 -9.05 -0.97
CA LYS A 95 -9.70 -10.25 -1.80
C LYS A 95 -9.18 -10.07 -3.22
N LEU A 96 -9.34 -8.86 -3.80
CA LEU A 96 -8.89 -8.53 -5.15
C LEU A 96 -7.43 -8.92 -5.43
N SER A 97 -6.55 -8.82 -4.44
CA SER A 97 -5.13 -9.18 -4.58
C SER A 97 -4.85 -10.68 -4.79
N LEU A 98 -5.84 -11.54 -4.50
CA LEU A 98 -5.79 -12.99 -4.61
C LEU A 98 -6.53 -13.51 -5.85
N GLU A 99 -7.31 -12.66 -6.51
CA GLU A 99 -8.13 -13.05 -7.66
C GLU A 99 -7.30 -13.25 -8.93
N LYS A 100 -7.95 -13.84 -9.94
CA LYS A 100 -7.38 -14.03 -11.27
C LYS A 100 -7.24 -12.68 -12.02
N PRO A 101 -6.29 -12.55 -12.96
CA PRO A 101 -6.08 -11.33 -13.74
C PRO A 101 -7.37 -10.78 -14.39
N ASP A 102 -8.20 -11.62 -14.99
CA ASP A 102 -9.48 -11.24 -15.64
C ASP A 102 -10.39 -10.42 -14.71
N ILE A 103 -10.59 -10.92 -13.49
CA ILE A 103 -11.46 -10.30 -12.49
C ILE A 103 -10.87 -8.96 -12.03
N VAL A 104 -9.54 -8.88 -11.93
CA VAL A 104 -8.85 -7.64 -11.55
C VAL A 104 -8.99 -6.57 -12.65
N VAL A 105 -8.85 -6.95 -13.92
CA VAL A 105 -9.08 -6.04 -15.07
C VAL A 105 -10.51 -5.53 -15.06
N GLU A 106 -11.49 -6.40 -14.91
CA GLU A 106 -12.90 -6.02 -14.86
C GLU A 106 -13.19 -5.06 -13.70
N TYR A 107 -12.61 -5.32 -12.52
CA TYR A 107 -12.70 -4.42 -11.38
C TYR A 107 -12.12 -3.03 -11.70
N PHE A 108 -10.94 -2.94 -12.32
CA PHE A 108 -10.37 -1.65 -12.73
C PHE A 108 -11.25 -0.94 -13.76
N ALA A 109 -11.75 -1.64 -14.77
CA ALA A 109 -12.65 -1.07 -15.76
C ALA A 109 -13.94 -0.52 -15.11
N SER A 110 -14.51 -1.24 -14.13
CA SER A 110 -15.67 -0.76 -13.36
C SER A 110 -15.36 0.53 -12.59
N LYS A 111 -14.16 0.65 -12.01
CA LYS A 111 -13.73 1.84 -11.27
C LYS A 111 -13.45 3.02 -12.18
N ILE A 112 -12.85 2.78 -13.36
CA ILE A 112 -12.63 3.80 -14.37
C ILE A 112 -13.98 4.40 -14.80
N ARG A 113 -14.98 3.57 -15.15
CA ARG A 113 -16.34 4.04 -15.49
C ARG A 113 -17.02 4.84 -14.39
N GLN A 114 -16.81 4.45 -13.13
CA GLN A 114 -17.38 5.17 -11.97
C GLN A 114 -16.76 6.56 -11.79
N GLN A 115 -15.46 6.70 -12.04
CA GLN A 115 -14.72 7.95 -11.87
C GLN A 115 -14.86 8.88 -13.09
N GLN A 116 -14.96 8.30 -14.28
CA GLN A 116 -14.95 9.00 -15.56
C GLN A 116 -16.32 8.86 -16.23
N LYS A 117 -17.35 9.48 -15.63
CA LYS A 117 -18.75 9.40 -16.12
C LYS A 117 -18.98 10.18 -17.41
N ASP A 118 -18.16 11.20 -17.65
CA ASP A 118 -18.36 12.14 -18.75
C ASP A 118 -17.63 11.70 -20.03
N LEU A 119 -16.77 10.68 -19.95
CA LEU A 119 -16.04 10.17 -21.11
C LEU A 119 -16.90 9.23 -21.95
N SER A 120 -16.70 9.32 -23.26
CA SER A 120 -17.36 8.47 -24.22
C SER A 120 -16.87 7.01 -24.10
N PRO A 121 -17.66 6.02 -24.56
CA PRO A 121 -17.24 4.62 -24.56
C PRO A 121 -15.93 4.37 -25.32
N LEU A 122 -15.63 5.18 -26.33
CA LEU A 122 -14.40 5.07 -27.11
C LEU A 122 -13.18 5.51 -26.28
N GLU A 123 -13.27 6.64 -25.59
CA GLU A 123 -12.17 7.16 -24.76
C GLU A 123 -11.94 6.28 -23.51
N LEU A 124 -13.00 5.70 -22.95
CA LEU A 124 -12.88 4.71 -21.87
C LEU A 124 -12.08 3.48 -22.30
N GLY A 125 -12.14 3.11 -23.58
CA GLY A 125 -11.36 2.02 -24.15
C GLY A 125 -9.85 2.22 -24.06
N GLU A 126 -9.37 3.47 -24.17
CA GLU A 126 -7.94 3.81 -24.06
C GLU A 126 -7.40 3.74 -22.64
N LEU A 127 -8.28 3.88 -21.64
CA LEU A 127 -7.92 3.85 -20.22
C LEU A 127 -7.93 2.45 -19.62
N TYR A 128 -8.57 1.48 -20.28
CA TYR A 128 -8.62 0.11 -19.79
C TYR A 128 -7.25 -0.55 -19.81
N ILE A 129 -7.02 -1.38 -18.80
CA ILE A 129 -5.75 -2.09 -18.61
C ILE A 129 -5.92 -3.51 -19.15
N ASP A 130 -5.05 -3.93 -20.07
CA ASP A 130 -5.09 -5.30 -20.57
C ASP A 130 -4.66 -6.32 -19.51
N GLU A 131 -5.20 -7.55 -19.63
CA GLU A 131 -4.85 -8.68 -18.76
C GLU A 131 -3.33 -8.98 -18.78
N SER A 132 -2.67 -8.72 -19.90
CA SER A 132 -1.24 -8.98 -20.10
C SER A 132 -0.34 -8.23 -19.10
N PHE A 133 -0.79 -7.06 -18.64
CA PHE A 133 -0.09 -6.22 -17.66
C PHE A 133 -0.23 -6.72 -16.22
N ILE A 134 -1.18 -7.60 -15.94
CA ILE A 134 -1.45 -8.12 -14.60
C ILE A 134 -0.84 -9.50 -14.44
N LYS A 135 0.05 -9.66 -13.45
CA LYS A 135 0.61 -10.97 -13.09
C LYS A 135 -0.11 -11.55 -11.89
N TYR A 136 -0.59 -12.79 -12.04
CA TYR A 136 -1.22 -13.51 -10.94
C TYR A 136 -0.25 -13.67 -9.75
N SER A 137 -0.72 -13.25 -8.57
CA SER A 137 0.07 -13.27 -7.34
C SER A 137 -0.55 -14.12 -6.23
N GLY A 138 -1.72 -14.73 -6.43
CA GLY A 138 -2.46 -15.48 -5.40
C GLY A 138 -1.77 -16.75 -4.89
N ASN A 139 -0.73 -17.22 -5.58
CA ASN A 139 0.11 -18.34 -5.11
C ASN A 139 1.06 -17.96 -3.94
N PHE A 140 1.16 -16.69 -3.56
CA PHE A 140 1.92 -16.28 -2.39
C PHE A 140 1.14 -16.56 -1.10
N GLN A 141 1.61 -17.55 -0.32
CA GLN A 141 0.89 -18.07 0.85
C GLN A 141 1.04 -17.22 2.11
N GLN A 142 2.12 -16.43 2.23
CA GLN A 142 2.35 -15.64 3.44
C GLN A 142 1.42 -14.42 3.50
N LEU A 143 1.22 -13.90 4.71
CA LEU A 143 0.43 -12.69 4.93
C LEU A 143 1.01 -11.52 4.14
N ARG A 144 0.14 -10.81 3.41
CA ARG A 144 0.48 -9.63 2.59
C ARG A 144 0.61 -8.39 3.49
N ASN A 145 1.72 -8.32 4.22
CA ASN A 145 2.08 -7.20 5.08
C ASN A 145 3.46 -6.63 4.70
N LEU A 146 3.87 -5.54 5.36
CA LEU A 146 5.19 -4.93 5.13
C LEU A 146 6.33 -5.90 5.46
N ASP A 147 6.21 -6.69 6.53
CA ASP A 147 7.27 -7.60 6.99
C ASP A 147 7.61 -8.69 5.97
N ASN A 148 6.61 -9.20 5.24
CA ASN A 148 6.79 -10.24 4.23
C ASN A 148 6.94 -9.69 2.81
N LEU A 149 6.93 -8.36 2.62
CA LEU A 149 7.04 -7.75 1.30
C LEU A 149 8.35 -8.11 0.60
N SER A 150 9.47 -8.14 1.33
CA SER A 150 10.76 -8.53 0.76
C SER A 150 10.76 -9.98 0.27
N LYS A 151 10.16 -10.89 1.04
CA LYS A 151 10.03 -12.31 0.65
C LYS A 151 9.14 -12.47 -0.57
N PHE A 152 8.08 -11.67 -0.68
CA PHE A 152 7.24 -11.64 -1.87
C PHE A 152 8.04 -11.23 -3.11
N ILE A 153 8.82 -10.17 -3.00
CA ILE A 153 9.65 -9.66 -4.12
C ILE A 153 10.69 -10.71 -4.53
N GLU A 154 11.38 -11.32 -3.57
CA GLU A 154 12.37 -12.37 -3.83
C GLU A 154 11.74 -13.59 -4.53
N ASN A 155 10.55 -14.02 -4.11
CA ASN A 155 9.86 -15.16 -4.71
C ASN A 155 9.40 -14.86 -6.15
N LYS A 156 8.78 -13.70 -6.36
CA LYS A 156 8.14 -13.36 -7.65
C LYS A 156 9.08 -12.79 -8.68
N PHE A 157 10.10 -12.05 -8.24
CA PHE A 157 10.95 -11.24 -9.11
C PHE A 157 12.43 -11.61 -8.96
N GLN A 158 12.72 -12.84 -8.56
CA GLN A 158 14.09 -13.34 -8.37
C GLN A 158 15.00 -13.08 -9.58
N SER A 159 14.45 -13.18 -10.80
CA SER A 159 15.19 -12.96 -12.05
C SER A 159 15.63 -11.51 -12.25
N PHE A 160 14.95 -10.55 -11.63
CA PHE A 160 15.24 -9.12 -11.76
C PHE A 160 16.18 -8.62 -10.67
N LEU A 161 16.31 -9.35 -9.55
CA LEU A 161 17.21 -8.97 -8.48
C LEU A 161 18.66 -9.26 -8.87
N PRO A 162 19.62 -8.41 -8.44
CA PRO A 162 21.03 -8.67 -8.69
C PRO A 162 21.41 -9.94 -7.94
N LYS A 163 22.06 -10.88 -8.64
CA LYS A 163 22.64 -12.05 -7.99
C LYS A 163 23.78 -11.56 -7.10
N ILE A 164 23.59 -11.67 -5.79
CA ILE A 164 24.67 -11.45 -4.83
C ILE A 164 25.64 -12.60 -5.03
N ASP A 165 26.62 -12.41 -5.92
CA ASP A 165 27.75 -13.33 -6.02
C ASP A 165 28.50 -13.24 -4.70
N ASN A 166 28.19 -14.17 -3.79
CA ASN A 166 29.02 -14.45 -2.62
C ASN A 166 30.38 -14.91 -3.17
N LYS A 167 31.29 -13.95 -3.41
CA LYS A 167 32.67 -14.21 -3.82
C LYS A 167 33.43 -14.88 -2.67
N LYS A 168 33.12 -16.14 -2.43
CA LYS A 168 34.01 -17.11 -1.80
C LYS A 168 34.02 -18.33 -2.71
N ILE A 169 35.23 -18.78 -3.03
CA ILE A 169 35.58 -19.98 -3.80
C ILE A 169 35.69 -19.77 -5.33
N ILE A 170 36.79 -19.14 -5.79
CA ILE A 170 37.61 -19.72 -6.88
C ILE A 170 39.08 -19.41 -6.57
N LYS A 171 39.74 -20.29 -5.81
CA LYS A 171 41.20 -20.38 -5.80
C LYS A 171 41.64 -21.35 -6.91
N LYS A 172 42.57 -20.90 -7.74
CA LYS A 172 43.48 -21.67 -8.64
C LYS A 172 42.87 -22.42 -9.85
N LYS A 173 42.86 -21.80 -11.03
CA LYS A 173 42.96 -22.50 -12.35
C LYS A 173 43.82 -21.70 -13.34
N THR A 174 44.46 -22.40 -14.27
CA THR A 174 45.56 -21.97 -15.16
C THR A 174 45.27 -20.78 -16.10
N PRO A 175 46.31 -19.99 -16.46
CA PRO A 175 46.17 -18.65 -17.08
C PRO A 175 45.49 -18.63 -18.46
N LYS A 176 45.73 -19.61 -19.34
CA LYS A 176 45.21 -19.59 -20.73
C LYS A 176 43.70 -19.85 -20.88
N LYS A 177 43.02 -20.38 -19.85
CA LYS A 177 41.54 -20.53 -19.83
C LYS A 177 40.85 -19.33 -19.16
N GLN A 178 41.59 -18.45 -18.49
CA GLN A 178 41.02 -17.28 -17.80
C GLN A 178 40.56 -16.21 -18.78
N ASP A 179 41.31 -15.97 -19.85
CA ASP A 179 40.99 -14.90 -20.81
C ASP A 179 39.67 -15.16 -21.54
N LYS A 180 39.45 -16.39 -22.07
CA LYS A 180 38.18 -16.75 -22.73
C LYS A 180 36.99 -16.71 -21.77
N ILE A 181 37.19 -17.13 -20.51
CA ILE A 181 36.13 -17.07 -19.48
C ILE A 181 35.85 -15.61 -19.10
N ALA A 182 36.86 -14.75 -18.98
CA ALA A 182 36.72 -13.33 -18.71
C ALA A 182 36.02 -12.59 -19.86
N THR A 183 36.32 -12.93 -21.13
CA THR A 183 35.63 -12.34 -22.28
C THR A 183 34.17 -12.78 -22.37
N LEU A 184 33.87 -14.06 -22.08
CA LEU A 184 32.49 -14.57 -22.03
C LEU A 184 31.70 -13.99 -20.84
N LEU A 185 32.34 -13.80 -19.69
CA LEU A 185 31.75 -13.12 -18.52
C LEU A 185 31.47 -11.65 -18.82
N LYS A 186 32.39 -10.94 -19.48
CA LYS A 186 32.18 -9.56 -19.95
C LYS A 186 31.01 -9.48 -20.93
N LYS A 187 30.97 -10.33 -21.96
CA LYS A 187 29.84 -10.36 -22.91
C LYS A 187 28.50 -10.68 -22.22
N LYS A 188 28.50 -11.58 -21.23
CA LYS A 188 27.30 -11.93 -20.46
C LYS A 188 26.88 -10.80 -19.51
N GLN A 189 27.83 -10.06 -18.95
CA GLN A 189 27.58 -8.86 -18.14
C GLN A 189 27.04 -7.71 -19.00
N GLU A 190 27.65 -7.43 -20.15
CA GLU A 190 27.18 -6.41 -21.12
C GLU A 190 25.76 -6.73 -21.64
N GLN A 191 25.46 -8.01 -21.91
CA GLN A 191 24.10 -8.44 -22.28
C GLN A 191 23.09 -8.30 -21.13
N GLN A 192 23.51 -8.47 -19.88
CA GLN A 192 22.66 -8.30 -18.70
C GLN A 192 22.48 -6.83 -18.30
N GLU A 193 23.48 -5.97 -18.54
CA GLU A 193 23.39 -4.53 -18.36
C GLU A 193 22.41 -3.92 -19.37
N ASN A 194 22.41 -4.40 -20.62
CA ASN A 194 21.45 -3.98 -21.65
C ASN A 194 19.99 -4.40 -21.37
N GLN A 195 19.75 -5.27 -20.38
CA GLN A 195 18.40 -5.70 -19.97
C GLN A 195 18.17 -5.41 -18.49
N ARG A 196 18.40 -4.15 -18.10
CA ARG A 196 18.17 -3.68 -16.75
C ARG A 196 16.68 -3.53 -16.47
N HIS A 197 16.12 -4.50 -15.78
CA HIS A 197 14.74 -4.45 -15.28
C HIS A 197 14.69 -3.85 -13.88
N PHE A 198 13.66 -3.04 -13.62
CA PHE A 198 13.38 -2.45 -12.31
C PHE A 198 12.02 -2.92 -11.79
N ILE A 199 11.91 -3.02 -10.47
CA ILE A 199 10.70 -3.32 -9.74
C ILE A 199 10.30 -2.03 -9.02
N THR A 200 9.21 -1.42 -9.46
CA THR A 200 8.69 -0.20 -8.83
C THR A 200 7.50 -0.51 -7.94
N ILE A 201 7.58 -0.11 -6.68
CA ILE A 201 6.50 -0.18 -5.70
C ILE A 201 5.92 1.22 -5.54
N LEU A 202 4.67 1.37 -5.98
CA LEU A 202 3.96 2.64 -5.92
C LEU A 202 3.16 2.75 -4.62
N SER A 203 3.37 3.86 -3.90
CA SER A 203 2.64 4.19 -2.68
C SER A 203 1.98 5.56 -2.83
N MET A 204 0.80 5.72 -2.23
CA MET A 204 0.00 6.96 -2.34
C MET A 204 0.66 8.19 -1.70
N SER A 205 1.52 8.02 -0.70
CA SER A 205 2.18 9.14 0.00
C SER A 205 3.64 8.85 0.33
N ALA A 206 4.42 9.92 0.49
CA ALA A 206 5.85 9.82 0.77
C ALA A 206 6.17 9.09 2.08
N ILE A 207 5.33 9.25 3.11
CA ILE A 207 5.48 8.52 4.38
C ILE A 207 5.35 6.99 4.15
N ARG A 208 4.40 6.58 3.31
CA ARG A 208 4.20 5.17 2.94
C ARG A 208 5.34 4.64 2.09
N THR A 209 5.90 5.45 1.19
CA THR A 209 7.11 5.10 0.46
C THR A 209 8.29 4.83 1.42
N CYS A 210 8.37 5.58 2.52
CA CYS A 210 9.40 5.36 3.54
C CYS A 210 9.16 4.09 4.36
N ASP A 211 7.91 3.76 4.69
CA ASP A 211 7.54 2.47 5.32
C ASP A 211 8.00 1.30 4.45
N VAL A 212 7.64 1.32 3.16
CA VAL A 212 8.02 0.29 2.19
C VAL A 212 9.53 0.18 2.10
N HIS A 213 10.26 1.29 1.96
CA HIS A 213 11.72 1.26 1.89
C HIS A 213 12.37 0.68 3.16
N ARG A 214 11.83 0.97 4.35
CA ARG A 214 12.30 0.35 5.60
C ARG A 214 12.10 -1.17 5.56
N ALA A 215 10.95 -1.63 5.10
CA ALA A 215 10.64 -3.05 4.94
C ALA A 215 11.53 -3.74 3.90
N THR A 216 11.84 -3.06 2.78
CA THR A 216 12.67 -3.58 1.67
C THR A 216 14.12 -3.14 1.74
N LYS A 217 14.63 -2.85 2.95
CA LYS A 217 16.03 -2.40 3.13
C LYS A 217 17.05 -3.50 2.80
N ASN A 218 16.70 -4.76 3.06
CA ASN A 218 17.51 -5.93 2.71
C ASN A 218 17.71 -6.10 1.18
N LEU A 219 16.81 -5.53 0.38
CA LEU A 219 16.89 -5.53 -1.09
C LEU A 219 17.59 -4.29 -1.65
N HIS A 220 18.21 -3.47 -0.81
CA HIS A 220 18.85 -2.20 -1.18
C HIS A 220 17.91 -1.25 -1.94
N SER A 221 16.61 -1.24 -1.62
CA SER A 221 15.62 -0.41 -2.31
C SER A 221 15.95 1.09 -2.29
N ILE A 222 15.52 1.83 -3.31
CA ILE A 222 15.73 3.29 -3.43
C ILE A 222 14.42 4.03 -3.22
N LYS A 223 14.45 5.14 -2.48
CA LYS A 223 13.30 6.02 -2.31
C LYS A 223 13.32 7.13 -3.36
N LEU A 224 12.25 7.22 -4.14
CA LEU A 224 12.03 8.28 -5.12
C LEU A 224 10.82 9.10 -4.67
N ILE A 225 11.09 10.17 -3.92
CA ILE A 225 10.07 11.05 -3.36
C ILE A 225 10.41 12.51 -3.61
N LYS A 226 9.40 13.39 -3.57
CA LYS A 226 9.54 14.84 -3.83
C LYS A 226 10.59 15.54 -2.94
N LYS A 227 10.90 14.98 -1.76
CA LYS A 227 11.91 15.54 -0.83
C LYS A 227 13.33 15.53 -1.42
N ASN A 228 13.63 14.57 -2.28
CA ASN A 228 14.92 14.52 -2.96
C ASN A 228 14.91 15.46 -4.18
N LYS A 229 16.06 16.02 -4.54
CA LYS A 229 16.17 16.75 -5.82
C LYS A 229 16.04 15.76 -6.98
N LEU A 230 15.42 16.20 -8.07
CA LEU A 230 15.19 15.33 -9.23
C LEU A 230 16.51 14.89 -9.88
N LYS A 231 17.50 15.78 -9.94
CA LYS A 231 18.83 15.49 -10.47
C LYS A 231 19.51 14.37 -9.68
N ASP A 232 19.52 14.49 -8.35
CA ASP A 232 20.11 13.50 -7.45
C ASP A 232 19.44 12.11 -7.62
N ASP A 233 18.12 12.07 -7.81
CA ASP A 233 17.40 10.82 -8.08
C ASP A 233 17.83 10.19 -9.42
N LEU A 234 17.98 11.00 -10.48
CA LEU A 234 18.41 10.54 -11.81
C LEU A 234 19.87 10.02 -11.78
N GLU A 235 20.76 10.74 -11.10
CA GLU A 235 22.15 10.30 -10.88
C GLU A 235 22.21 9.01 -10.06
N THR A 236 21.35 8.89 -9.05
CA THR A 236 21.26 7.66 -8.25
C THR A 236 20.75 6.49 -9.10
N LEU A 237 19.74 6.71 -9.96
CA LEU A 237 19.20 5.67 -10.84
C LEU A 237 20.20 5.19 -11.88
N SER A 238 21.02 6.09 -12.43
CA SER A 238 22.07 5.73 -13.38
C SER A 238 23.20 4.94 -12.71
N ALA A 239 23.65 5.35 -11.52
CA ALA A 239 24.79 4.74 -10.83
C ALA A 239 24.45 3.48 -10.00
N THR A 240 23.21 3.33 -9.56
CA THR A 240 22.86 2.27 -8.60
C THR A 240 22.90 0.87 -9.21
N SER A 241 23.24 -0.13 -8.40
CA SER A 241 23.04 -1.55 -8.73
C SER A 241 21.68 -2.08 -8.30
N SER A 242 20.96 -1.31 -7.46
CA SER A 242 19.64 -1.69 -6.96
C SER A 242 18.61 -1.76 -8.07
N ARG A 243 17.68 -2.70 -7.90
CA ARG A 243 16.60 -2.99 -8.84
C ARG A 243 15.22 -2.74 -8.25
N VAL A 244 15.14 -2.34 -6.97
CA VAL A 244 13.87 -2.08 -6.28
C VAL A 244 13.72 -0.58 -6.02
N LEU A 245 12.66 0.00 -6.55
CA LEU A 245 12.34 1.42 -6.45
C LEU A 245 11.05 1.57 -5.64
N CYS A 246 11.06 2.44 -4.64
CA CYS A 246 9.89 2.80 -3.85
C CYS A 246 9.55 4.25 -4.21
N ALA A 247 8.39 4.51 -4.78
CA ALA A 247 8.05 5.81 -5.33
C ALA A 247 6.59 6.22 -5.06
N THR A 248 6.32 7.52 -5.19
CA THR A 248 4.95 8.00 -5.40
C THR A 248 4.65 8.12 -6.89
N PRO A 249 3.39 7.91 -7.34
CA PRO A 249 3.03 8.02 -8.76
C PRO A 249 3.49 9.34 -9.39
N SER A 250 3.23 10.47 -8.73
CA SER A 250 3.62 11.80 -9.24
C SER A 250 5.13 11.99 -9.38
N ARG A 251 5.95 11.32 -8.54
CA ARG A 251 7.40 11.39 -8.67
C ARG A 251 7.89 10.49 -9.80
N MET A 252 7.31 9.31 -9.95
CA MET A 252 7.64 8.39 -11.03
C MET A 252 7.37 9.00 -12.40
N LEU A 253 6.19 9.61 -12.60
CA LEU A 253 5.86 10.32 -13.84
C LEU A 253 6.92 11.38 -14.18
N LYS A 254 7.27 12.23 -13.20
CA LYS A 254 8.32 13.24 -13.39
C LYS A 254 9.68 12.67 -13.74
N ILE A 255 10.01 11.45 -13.32
CA ILE A 255 11.25 10.78 -13.68
C ILE A 255 11.15 10.21 -15.09
N LEU A 256 10.02 9.58 -15.44
CA LEU A 256 9.77 9.03 -16.77
C LEU A 256 9.74 10.11 -17.86
N ASP A 257 9.22 11.30 -17.55
CA ASP A 257 9.16 12.42 -18.49
C ASP A 257 10.55 13.04 -18.80
N GLN A 258 11.60 12.67 -18.06
CA GLN A 258 12.95 13.19 -18.33
C GLN A 258 13.66 12.36 -19.40
N ALA A 259 14.20 13.03 -20.41
CA ALA A 259 15.02 12.38 -21.45
C ALA A 259 16.27 11.67 -20.90
N SER A 260 16.77 12.07 -19.73
CA SER A 260 17.90 11.43 -19.06
C SER A 260 17.52 10.21 -18.21
N SER A 261 16.24 9.83 -18.21
CA SER A 261 15.74 8.69 -17.44
C SER A 261 16.25 7.38 -18.02
N THR A 262 16.95 6.60 -17.21
CA THR A 262 17.40 5.25 -17.56
C THR A 262 16.29 4.19 -17.45
N LEU A 263 15.06 4.60 -17.09
CA LEU A 263 13.92 3.69 -16.90
C LEU A 263 13.19 3.40 -18.21
N LEU A 264 13.26 4.30 -19.19
CA LEU A 264 12.70 4.09 -20.52
C LEU A 264 13.79 3.54 -21.43
N ASN A 265 13.66 2.28 -21.83
CA ASN A 265 14.39 1.80 -23.00
C ASN A 265 13.57 2.26 -24.21
N GLU A 266 14.11 3.14 -25.06
CA GLU A 266 13.50 3.59 -26.33
C GLU A 266 13.37 2.45 -27.38
N LYS A 267 13.30 1.20 -26.95
CA LYS A 267 13.07 0.02 -27.79
C LYS A 267 11.77 -0.65 -27.34
N ILE A 268 10.66 -0.07 -27.76
CA ILE A 268 9.40 -0.80 -27.97
C ILE A 268 9.20 -0.86 -29.48
#